data_AF-A0A6G3MEB5-F1
#
_entry.id   AF-A0A6G3MEB5-F1
#
_cell.length_a   1.000
_cell.length_b   1.000
_cell.length_c   1.000
_cell.angle_alpha   90.00
_cell.angle_beta   90.00
_cell.angle_gamma   90.00
#
_symmetry.space_group_name_H-M   'P 1'
#
loop_
_entity.id
_entity.type
_entity.pdbx_description
1 polymer ?
#
loop_
_entity_poly.entity_id
_entity_poly.type
_entity_poly.pdbx_seq_one_letter_code
_entity_poly.pdbx_strand_id
1 'polypeptide(L)'
;MIQSYFSVFYFSINLGSLVSMIITPILRSDVQCFGEDCYFLAFGLPAALMILSIILFLCGIKKYKRVDPTENIIVVVLKVSYIAFLTKIKRGFHKIEPKERYWIDYAKDQYPPQLLEDVKALYRVLFIFLPIPVFWTLFDQQVI
;
A
#
# COMPACT_ATOMS: atom_id res chain seq x y z
N MET A 1 -4.28 2.10 20.61
CA MET A 1 -4.71 3.35 19.93
C MET A 1 -4.64 3.21 18.41
N ILE A 2 -3.47 2.88 17.83
CA ILE A 2 -3.30 2.72 16.38
C ILE A 2 -4.21 1.63 15.78
N GLN A 3 -4.31 0.46 16.43
CA GLN A 3 -5.19 -0.63 15.96
C GLN A 3 -6.67 -0.24 15.91
N SER A 4 -7.16 0.47 16.93
CA SER A 4 -8.56 0.93 16.99
C SER A 4 -8.86 1.94 15.89
N TYR A 5 -7.94 2.87 15.62
CA TYR A 5 -8.04 3.80 14.49
C TYR A 5 -8.17 3.05 13.16
N PHE A 6 -7.27 2.08 12.90
CA PHE A 6 -7.32 1.29 11.67
C PHE A 6 -8.58 0.44 11.55
N SER A 7 -9.11 -0.07 12.66
CA SER A 7 -10.35 -0.86 12.67
C SER A 7 -11.56 0.01 12.30
N VAL A 8 -11.68 1.21 12.88
CA VAL A 8 -12.75 2.16 12.54
C VAL A 8 -12.61 2.64 11.10
N PHE A 9 -11.38 2.95 10.66
CA PHE A 9 -11.11 3.33 9.28
C PHE A 9 -11.51 2.24 8.28
N TYR A 10 -11.15 0.99 8.57
CA TYR A 10 -11.53 -0.16 7.74
C TYR A 10 -13.04 -0.37 7.71
N PHE A 11 -13.72 -0.25 8.85
CA PHE A 11 -15.18 -0.31 8.90
C PHE A 11 -15.83 0.79 8.04
N SER A 12 -15.36 2.03 8.13
CA SER A 12 -15.87 3.15 7.32
C SER A 12 -15.68 2.93 5.81
N ILE A 13 -14.57 2.32 5.39
CA ILE A 13 -14.34 1.99 3.96
C ILE A 13 -15.34 0.95 3.48
N ASN A 14 -15.51 -0.14 4.24
CA ASN A 14 -16.44 -1.21 3.86
C ASN A 14 -17.90 -0.71 3.84
N LEU A 15 -18.27 0.11 4.83
CA LEU A 15 -19.58 0.75 4.86
C LEU A 15 -19.78 1.70 3.67
N GLY A 16 -18.77 2.52 3.35
CA GLY A 16 -18.82 3.42 2.19
C GLY A 16 -18.94 2.66 0.87
N SER A 17 -18.24 1.52 0.73
CA SER A 17 -18.35 0.65 -0.44
C SER A 17 -19.76 0.05 -0.58
N LEU A 18 -20.33 -0.46 0.51
CA LEU A 18 -21.69 -0.99 0.52
C LEU A 18 -22.72 0.08 0.15
N VAL A 19 -22.60 1.28 0.71
CA VAL A 19 -23.49 2.41 0.40
C VAL A 19 -23.34 2.84 -1.06
N SER A 20 -22.11 2.90 -1.58
CA SER A 20 -21.87 3.22 -2.99
C SER A 20 -22.47 2.18 -3.93
N MET A 21 -22.37 0.89 -3.62
CA MET A 21 -22.96 -0.18 -4.44
C MET A 21 -24.49 -0.06 -4.55
N ILE A 22 -25.15 0.52 -3.54
CA ILE A 22 -26.61 0.75 -3.55
C ILE A 22 -26.96 2.08 -4.22
N ILE A 23 -26.27 3.16 -3.88
CA ILE A 23 -26.60 4.52 -4.36
C ILE A 23 -26.25 4.69 -5.84
N THR A 24 -25.11 4.17 -6.30
CA THR A 24 -24.66 4.34 -7.70
C THR A 24 -25.66 3.82 -8.74
N PRO A 25 -26.25 2.61 -8.64
CA PRO A 25 -27.26 2.16 -9.60
C PRO A 25 -28.57 2.95 -9.51
N ILE A 26 -29.04 3.31 -8.32
CA ILE A 26 -30.26 4.13 -8.13
C ILE A 26 -30.09 5.48 -8.80
N LEU A 27 -28.95 6.14 -8.56
CA LEU A 27 -28.65 7.45 -9.14
C LEU A 27 -28.53 7.42 -10.66
N ARG A 28 -28.14 6.27 -11.22
CA ARG A 28 -28.01 6.06 -12.67
C ARG A 28 -29.34 5.69 -13.34
N SER A 29 -30.18 4.88 -12.69
CA SER A 29 -31.39 4.30 -13.28
C SER A 29 -32.67 5.09 -13.01
N ASP A 30 -32.78 5.73 -11.84
CA ASP A 30 -34.05 6.36 -11.41
C ASP A 30 -34.08 7.88 -11.63
N VAL A 31 -32.95 8.50 -12.02
CA VAL A 31 -32.85 9.95 -12.28
C VAL A 31 -32.58 10.19 -13.77
N GLN A 32 -33.64 10.51 -14.51
CA GLN A 32 -33.53 10.97 -15.90
C GLN A 32 -33.06 12.43 -15.91
N CYS A 33 -31.94 12.71 -16.57
CA CYS A 33 -31.49 14.08 -16.82
C CYS A 33 -31.61 14.37 -18.31
N PHE A 34 -32.24 15.49 -18.67
CA PHE A 34 -32.35 15.94 -20.06
C PHE A 34 -32.96 14.90 -21.04
N GLY A 35 -33.76 13.96 -20.55
CA GLY A 35 -34.43 12.94 -21.39
C GLY A 35 -33.58 11.71 -21.73
N GLU A 36 -32.35 11.59 -21.22
CA GLU A 36 -31.48 10.40 -21.33
C GLU A 36 -30.83 10.02 -19.98
N ASP A 37 -30.06 8.92 -19.95
CA ASP A 37 -29.36 8.42 -18.76
C ASP A 37 -28.38 9.46 -18.19
N CYS A 38 -28.51 9.76 -16.89
CA CYS A 38 -27.77 10.86 -16.25
C CYS A 38 -26.35 10.44 -15.81
N TYR A 39 -25.44 10.27 -16.76
CA TYR A 39 -24.01 9.99 -16.47
C TYR A 39 -23.34 11.10 -15.65
N PHE A 40 -23.73 12.36 -15.85
CA PHE A 40 -23.17 13.50 -15.12
C PHE A 40 -23.36 13.39 -13.60
N LEU A 41 -24.50 12.87 -13.15
CA LEU A 41 -24.81 12.76 -11.72
C LEU A 41 -24.03 11.62 -11.05
N ALA A 42 -23.84 10.51 -11.76
CA ALA A 42 -23.05 9.37 -11.29
C ALA A 42 -21.56 9.74 -11.07
N PHE A 43 -20.97 10.57 -11.94
CA PHE A 43 -19.60 11.05 -11.77
C PHE A 43 -19.49 12.33 -10.91
N GLY A 44 -20.54 13.14 -10.87
CA GLY A 44 -20.61 14.36 -10.07
C GLY A 44 -20.65 14.08 -8.57
N LEU A 45 -21.33 13.02 -8.13
CA LEU A 45 -21.42 12.65 -6.72
C LEU A 45 -20.04 12.36 -6.09
N PRO A 46 -19.19 11.46 -6.64
CA PRO A 46 -17.82 11.28 -6.15
C PRO A 46 -16.98 12.56 -6.17
N ALA A 47 -17.12 13.39 -7.21
CA ALA A 47 -16.38 14.65 -7.32
C ALA A 47 -16.76 15.62 -6.20
N ALA A 48 -18.06 15.78 -5.92
CA ALA A 48 -18.55 16.63 -4.83
C ALA A 48 -18.09 16.13 -3.45
N LEU A 49 -18.15 14.81 -3.20
CA LEU A 49 -17.65 14.20 -1.97
C LEU A 49 -16.13 14.40 -1.81
N MET A 50 -15.39 14.39 -2.91
CA MET A 50 -13.95 14.65 -2.90
C MET A 50 -13.61 16.10 -2.59
N ILE A 51 -14.33 17.05 -3.17
CA ILE A 51 -14.19 18.48 -2.85
C ILE A 51 -14.47 18.70 -1.35
N LEU A 52 -15.55 18.12 -0.82
CA LEU A 52 -15.89 18.20 0.61
C LEU A 52 -14.75 17.64 1.48
N SER A 53 -14.18 16.49 1.10
CA SER A 53 -13.07 15.85 1.80
C SER A 53 -11.82 16.74 1.83
N ILE A 54 -11.50 17.39 0.72
CA ILE A 54 -10.38 18.33 0.63
C ILE A 54 -10.61 19.53 1.57
N ILE A 55 -11.81 20.12 1.57
CA ILE A 55 -12.12 21.25 2.46
C ILE A 55 -11.91 20.86 3.93
N LEU A 56 -12.43 19.71 4.35
CA LEU A 56 -12.24 19.20 5.72
C LEU A 56 -10.76 18.97 6.04
N PHE A 57 -10.00 18.41 5.10
CA PHE A 57 -8.56 18.21 5.24
C PHE A 57 -7.82 19.54 5.42
N LEU A 58 -8.10 20.53 4.57
CA LEU A 58 -7.49 21.86 4.63
C LEU A 58 -7.77 22.56 5.97
N CYS A 59 -9.01 22.48 6.47
CA CYS A 59 -9.36 22.99 7.80
C CYS A 59 -8.56 22.33 8.93
N GLY A 60 -8.21 21.05 8.76
CA GLY A 60 -7.45 20.27 9.73
C GLY A 60 -5.95 20.51 9.74
N ILE A 61 -5.36 21.10 8.68
CA ILE A 61 -3.90 21.22 8.46
C ILE A 61 -3.14 21.69 9.71
N LYS A 62 -3.69 22.65 10.46
CA LYS A 62 -3.04 23.22 11.66
C LYS A 62 -2.83 22.21 12.80
N LYS A 63 -3.60 21.12 12.84
CA LYS A 63 -3.51 20.07 13.86
C LYS A 63 -2.60 18.90 13.47
N TYR A 64 -2.14 18.84 12.23
CA TYR A 64 -1.29 17.74 11.76
C TYR A 64 0.17 17.96 12.15
N LYS A 65 0.82 16.91 12.67
CA LYS A 65 2.26 16.88 12.88
C LYS A 65 2.95 16.65 11.53
N ARG A 66 3.69 17.65 11.05
CA ARG A 66 4.55 17.52 9.87
C ARG A 66 5.84 16.82 10.29
N VAL A 67 6.18 15.72 9.61
CA VAL A 67 7.40 14.96 9.85
C VAL A 67 8.36 15.29 8.71
N ASP A 68 9.62 15.60 9.05
CA ASP A 68 10.65 15.90 8.07
C ASP A 68 10.93 14.68 7.17
N PRO A 69 11.30 14.91 5.89
CA PRO A 69 11.60 13.82 4.97
C PRO A 69 12.78 12.99 5.51
N THR A 70 12.49 11.78 5.97
CA THR A 70 13.50 10.78 6.34
C THR A 70 14.11 10.19 5.07
N GLU A 71 15.33 9.63 5.12
CA GLU A 71 15.92 8.93 3.98
C GLU A 71 14.91 7.92 3.40
N ASN A 72 14.82 7.85 2.08
CA ASN A 72 13.86 6.99 1.42
C ASN A 72 14.15 5.52 1.78
N ILE A 73 13.22 4.92 2.53
CA ILE A 73 13.31 3.53 3.00
C ILE A 73 13.52 2.57 1.84
N ILE A 74 12.92 2.84 0.66
CA ILE A 74 13.09 2.00 -0.54
C ILE A 74 14.57 1.96 -0.96
N VAL A 75 15.24 3.11 -0.95
CA VAL A 75 16.65 3.22 -1.32
C VAL A 75 17.51 2.47 -0.31
N VAL A 76 17.20 2.59 0.99
CA VAL A 76 17.89 1.85 2.06
C VAL A 76 17.75 0.34 1.86
N VAL A 77 16.53 -0.16 1.65
CA VAL A 77 16.24 -1.59 1.42
C VAL A 77 16.98 -2.11 0.18
N LEU A 78 17.00 -1.36 -0.92
CA LEU A 78 17.70 -1.74 -2.14
C LEU A 78 19.22 -1.79 -1.92
N LYS A 79 19.80 -0.80 -1.23
CA LYS A 79 21.24 -0.80 -0.89
C LYS A 79 21.61 -2.00 -0.01
N VAL A 80 20.85 -2.26 1.05
CA VAL A 80 21.06 -3.41 1.94
C VAL A 80 21.01 -4.72 1.15
N SER A 81 20.00 -4.89 0.31
CA SER A 81 19.79 -6.10 -0.49
C SER A 81 20.91 -6.29 -1.52
N TYR A 82 21.35 -5.21 -2.17
CA TYR A 82 22.46 -5.23 -3.12
C TYR A 82 23.79 -5.59 -2.45
N ILE A 83 24.12 -4.96 -1.31
CA ILE A 83 25.34 -5.24 -0.55
C ILE A 83 25.33 -6.67 -0.01
N ALA A 84 24.21 -7.11 0.57
CA ALA A 84 24.05 -8.48 1.05
C ALA A 84 24.28 -9.50 -0.08
N PHE A 85 23.70 -9.24 -1.27
CA PHE A 85 23.85 -10.10 -2.43
C PHE A 85 25.28 -10.12 -2.97
N LEU A 86 25.93 -8.96 -3.14
CA LEU A 86 27.31 -8.88 -3.62
C LEU A 86 28.29 -9.54 -2.65
N THR A 87 28.14 -9.29 -1.34
CA THR A 87 28.99 -9.90 -0.31
C THR A 87 28.79 -11.40 -0.28
N LYS A 88 27.55 -11.89 -0.44
CA LYS A 88 27.25 -13.32 -0.57
C LYS A 88 27.95 -13.95 -1.77
N ILE A 89 27.91 -13.31 -2.93
CA ILE A 89 28.59 -13.79 -4.14
C ILE A 89 30.11 -13.83 -3.91
N LYS A 90 30.70 -12.73 -3.45
CA LYS A 90 32.15 -12.64 -3.20
C LYS A 90 32.64 -13.67 -2.18
N ARG A 91 31.94 -13.83 -1.05
CA ARG A 91 32.28 -14.84 -0.02
C ARG A 91 32.02 -16.27 -0.48
N GLY A 92 31.00 -16.49 -1.31
CA GLY A 92 30.72 -17.78 -1.96
C GLY A 92 31.85 -18.24 -2.89
N PHE A 93 32.49 -17.29 -3.60
CA PHE A 93 33.68 -17.57 -4.41
C PHE A 93 34.94 -17.80 -3.57
N HIS A 94 35.05 -17.19 -2.39
CA HIS A 94 36.27 -17.22 -1.57
C HIS A 94 36.28 -18.30 -0.46
N LYS A 95 35.22 -19.11 -0.29
CA LYS A 95 35.16 -20.31 0.60
C LYS A 95 35.61 -20.13 2.07
N ILE A 96 35.64 -18.90 2.60
CA ILE A 96 36.39 -18.57 3.84
C ILE A 96 35.55 -18.44 5.13
N GLU A 97 34.21 -18.53 5.15
CA GLU A 97 33.44 -18.32 6.41
C GLU A 97 32.20 -19.23 6.55
N PRO A 98 31.70 -19.43 7.80
CA PRO A 98 30.47 -20.19 8.05
C PRO A 98 29.28 -19.57 7.33
N LYS A 99 28.44 -20.43 6.77
CA LYS A 99 27.25 -20.05 6.02
C LYS A 99 26.23 -19.40 6.95
N GLU A 100 25.98 -18.11 6.78
CA GLU A 100 24.92 -17.38 7.48
C GLU A 100 23.55 -17.98 7.16
N ARG A 101 22.62 -17.96 8.13
CA ARG A 101 21.28 -18.57 7.96
C ARG A 101 20.43 -17.83 6.93
N TYR A 102 20.50 -16.49 6.90
CA TYR A 102 19.78 -15.67 5.93
C TYR A 102 20.74 -14.92 5.01
N TRP A 103 20.33 -14.75 3.75
CA TRP A 103 21.14 -14.05 2.75
C TRP A 103 21.32 -12.55 3.04
N ILE A 104 20.45 -11.95 3.85
CA ILE A 104 20.52 -10.55 4.29
C ILE A 104 21.63 -10.32 5.34
N ASP A 105 22.02 -11.37 6.08
CA ASP A 105 23.03 -11.26 7.14
C ASP A 105 24.43 -10.93 6.62
N TYR A 106 24.67 -11.11 5.32
CA TYR A 106 25.91 -10.69 4.66
C TYR A 106 26.09 -9.16 4.62
N ALA A 107 25.09 -8.37 5.02
CA ALA A 107 25.18 -6.92 5.17
C ALA A 107 25.39 -6.45 6.63
N LYS A 108 25.56 -7.37 7.59
CA LYS A 108 25.76 -7.06 9.03
C LYS A 108 26.93 -6.14 9.34
N ASP A 109 27.95 -6.12 8.48
CA ASP A 109 29.16 -5.32 8.68
C ASP A 109 28.92 -3.82 8.39
N GLN A 110 27.86 -3.47 7.66
CA GLN A 110 27.58 -2.09 7.22
C GLN A 110 26.27 -1.50 7.74
N TYR A 111 25.38 -2.32 8.32
CA TYR A 111 24.04 -1.89 8.70
C TYR A 111 23.64 -2.39 10.09
N PRO A 112 22.79 -1.63 10.81
CA PRO A 112 22.35 -2.01 12.15
C PRO A 112 21.47 -3.28 12.10
N PRO A 113 21.52 -4.12 13.15
CA PRO A 113 20.80 -5.40 13.17
C PRO A 113 19.28 -5.25 13.06
N GLN A 114 18.72 -4.16 13.61
CA GLN A 114 17.29 -3.85 13.51
C GLN A 114 16.83 -3.69 12.05
N LEU A 115 17.60 -2.95 11.24
CA LEU A 115 17.28 -2.75 9.81
C LEU A 115 17.33 -4.07 9.03
N LEU A 116 18.25 -4.98 9.38
CA LEU A 116 18.34 -6.28 8.72
C LEU A 116 17.14 -7.17 9.05
N GLU A 117 16.68 -7.16 10.30
CA GLU A 117 15.45 -7.86 10.69
C GLU A 117 14.21 -7.27 10.00
N ASP A 118 14.13 -5.95 9.88
CA ASP A 118 13.04 -5.28 9.14
C ASP A 118 13.04 -5.67 7.65
N VAL A 119 14.21 -5.73 7.01
CA VAL A 119 14.35 -6.17 5.62
C VAL A 119 13.99 -7.66 5.46
N LYS A 120 14.38 -8.52 6.40
CA LYS A 120 13.96 -9.94 6.39
C LYS A 120 12.45 -10.09 6.54
N ALA A 121 11.84 -9.31 7.43
CA ALA A 121 10.39 -9.29 7.62
C ALA A 121 9.68 -8.83 6.35
N LEU A 122 10.18 -7.76 5.72
CA LEU A 122 9.68 -7.27 4.43
C LEU A 122 9.64 -8.37 3.37
N TYR A 123 10.74 -9.10 3.17
CA TYR A 123 10.78 -10.19 2.17
C TYR A 123 9.83 -11.34 2.50
N ARG A 124 9.65 -11.65 3.78
CA ARG A 124 8.69 -12.66 4.22
C ARG A 124 7.26 -12.24 3.91
N VAL A 125 6.93 -10.98 4.16
CA VAL A 125 5.62 -10.40 3.82
C VAL A 125 5.45 -10.38 2.30
N LEU A 126 6.44 -9.90 1.54
CA LEU A 126 6.36 -9.86 0.07
C LEU A 126 6.07 -11.23 -0.54
N PHE A 127 6.66 -12.29 0.02
CA PHE A 127 6.39 -13.66 -0.41
C PHE A 127 4.93 -14.08 -0.17
N ILE A 128 4.36 -13.72 0.99
CA ILE A 128 2.94 -13.97 1.29
C ILE A 128 2.02 -13.23 0.30
N PHE A 129 2.44 -12.07 -0.18
CA PHE A 129 1.66 -11.24 -1.10
C PHE A 129 1.82 -11.64 -2.58
N LEU A 130 2.70 -12.59 -2.91
CA LEU A 130 2.96 -13.03 -4.30
C LEU A 130 1.71 -13.54 -5.05
N PRO A 131 0.75 -14.26 -4.43
CA PRO A 131 -0.46 -14.71 -5.11
C PRO A 131 -1.47 -13.59 -5.42
N ILE A 132 -1.35 -12.41 -4.78
CA ILE A 132 -2.36 -11.35 -4.87
C ILE A 132 -2.51 -10.78 -6.28
N PRO A 133 -1.43 -10.43 -7.00
CA PRO A 133 -1.55 -10.00 -8.39
C PRO A 133 -2.21 -11.05 -9.27
N VAL A 134 -1.86 -12.33 -9.10
CA VAL A 134 -2.46 -13.44 -9.87
C VAL A 134 -3.96 -13.52 -9.59
N PHE A 135 -4.36 -13.47 -8.31
CA PHE A 135 -5.76 -13.43 -7.91
C PHE A 135 -6.52 -12.29 -8.59
N TRP A 136 -6.01 -11.05 -8.51
CA TRP A 136 -6.66 -9.89 -9.13
C TRP A 136 -6.72 -10.00 -10.66
N THR A 137 -5.65 -10.48 -11.31
CA THR A 137 -5.66 -10.68 -12.77
C THR A 137 -6.69 -11.71 -13.22
N LEU A 138 -6.92 -12.76 -12.44
CA LEU A 138 -7.92 -13.79 -12.76
C LEU A 138 -9.34 -13.34 -12.40
N PHE A 139 -9.51 -12.59 -11.32
CA PHE A 139 -10.81 -12.05 -10.89
C PHE A 139 -11.36 -11.04 -11.91
N ASP A 140 -10.52 -10.11 -12.38
CA ASP A 140 -10.93 -9.10 -13.38
C ASP A 140 -11.34 -9.73 -14.72
N GLN A 141 -10.85 -10.93 -15.05
CA GLN A 141 -11.27 -11.66 -16.25
C GLN A 141 -12.71 -12.18 -16.18
N GLN A 142 -13.31 -12.31 -14.99
CA GLN A 142 -14.67 -12.85 -14.82
C GLN A 142 -15.76 -11.80 -15.06
N VAL A 143 -15.39 -10.54 -15.28
CA VAL A 143 -16.31 -9.40 -15.44
C VAL A 143 -16.53 -9.03 -16.91
N ILE A 144 -16.19 -9.92 -17.85
CA ILE A 144 -16.54 -9.81 -19.29
C ILE A 144 -17.69 -10.78 -19.60
#